data_AF-A0A9E4F0V8-F1
#
_entry.id   AF-A0A9E4F0V8-F1
#
_cell.length_a   1.000
_cell.length_b   1.000
_cell.length_c   1.000
_cell.angle_alpha   90.00
_cell.angle_beta   90.00
_cell.angle_gamma   90.00
#
_symmetry.space_group_name_H-M   'P 1'
#
loop_
_entity.id
_entity.type
_entity.pdbx_description
1 polymer ?
#
loop_
_entity_poly.entity_id
_entity_poly.type
_entity_poly.pdbx_seq_one_letter_code
_entity_poly.pdbx_strand_id
1 'polypeptide(L)'
;MQKQKWGRIIMTGSTSSRQPRPRRVVSIASKAALLNFTKSLAGEFVRDGILVNIVNPRRINTHWPERVAKMARESGRTEEEVYAEITKDIAIGRLGEAEEFAAAVAFFASERA
;
A
#
# COMPACT_ATOMS: atom_id res chain seq x y z
N MET A 1 7.12 -22.93 4.48
CA MET A 1 5.68 -22.82 4.15
C MET A 1 5.09 -24.14 3.67
N GLN A 2 5.24 -24.58 2.41
CA GLN A 2 4.53 -25.79 1.91
C GLN A 2 4.77 -27.06 2.74
N LYS A 3 6.04 -27.38 3.05
CA LYS A 3 6.40 -28.53 3.91
C LYS A 3 5.83 -28.42 5.33
N GLN A 4 5.65 -27.19 5.82
CA GLN A 4 5.14 -26.90 7.17
C GLN A 4 3.60 -26.81 7.20
N LYS A 5 2.94 -26.86 6.03
CA LYS A 5 1.50 -26.65 5.85
C LYS A 5 0.95 -25.38 6.51
N TRP A 6 1.80 -24.36 6.58
CA TRP A 6 1.45 -23.05 7.11
C TRP A 6 2.30 -21.96 6.45
N GLY A 7 1.65 -20.90 6.00
CA GLY A 7 2.33 -19.71 5.49
C GLY A 7 1.40 -18.51 5.32
N ARG A 8 1.98 -17.32 5.41
CA ARG A 8 1.32 -16.04 5.14
C ARG A 8 2.23 -15.20 4.26
N ILE A 9 1.76 -14.83 3.07
CA ILE A 9 2.46 -13.93 2.15
C ILE A 9 1.61 -12.66 2.03
N ILE A 10 2.15 -11.53 2.45
CA ILE A 10 1.48 -10.24 2.38
C ILE A 10 2.25 -9.34 1.42
N MET A 11 1.63 -9.02 0.29
CA MET A 11 2.21 -8.11 -0.70
C MET A 11 1.83 -6.66 -0.39
N THR A 12 2.78 -5.74 -0.57
CA THR A 12 2.53 -4.30 -0.44
C THR A 12 2.14 -3.71 -1.79
N GLY A 13 0.84 -3.49 -1.96
CA GLY A 13 0.24 -2.95 -3.17
C GLY A 13 0.23 -1.42 -3.21
N SER A 14 -0.85 -0.86 -3.75
CA SER A 14 -1.17 0.56 -3.75
C SER A 14 -2.65 0.75 -4.11
N THR A 15 -3.29 1.82 -3.64
CA THR A 15 -4.61 2.20 -4.20
C THR A 15 -4.61 2.31 -5.72
N SER A 16 -3.45 2.61 -6.33
CA SER A 16 -3.24 2.58 -7.79
C SER A 16 -3.50 1.24 -8.47
N SER A 17 -3.53 0.12 -7.73
CA SER A 17 -3.90 -1.19 -8.28
C SER A 17 -5.36 -1.25 -8.77
N ARG A 18 -6.24 -0.40 -8.22
CA ARG A 18 -7.67 -0.32 -8.61
C ARG A 18 -8.09 1.06 -9.09
N GLN A 19 -7.39 2.11 -8.65
CA GLN A 19 -7.69 3.50 -8.95
C GLN A 19 -6.48 4.15 -9.63
N PRO A 20 -6.35 4.05 -10.97
CA PRO A 20 -5.22 4.62 -11.69
C PRO A 20 -5.20 6.14 -11.57
N ARG A 21 -4.01 6.73 -11.64
CA ARG A 21 -3.79 8.19 -11.66
C ARG A 21 -2.95 8.58 -12.88
N PRO A 22 -3.21 9.74 -13.50
CA PRO A 22 -2.37 10.24 -14.59
C PRO A 22 -0.88 10.28 -14.23
N ARG A 23 -0.01 10.21 -15.24
CA ARG A 23 1.46 10.37 -15.13
C ARG A 23 2.19 9.31 -14.30
N ARG A 24 1.59 8.13 -14.10
CA ARG A 24 2.15 7.01 -13.29
C ARG A 24 2.02 5.65 -13.99
N VAL A 25 2.04 5.60 -15.33
CA VAL A 25 1.68 4.43 -16.15
C VAL A 25 2.40 3.15 -15.74
N VAL A 26 3.74 3.17 -15.68
CA VAL A 26 4.55 1.99 -15.31
C VAL A 26 4.19 1.50 -13.91
N SER A 27 4.14 2.41 -12.93
CA SER A 27 3.79 2.08 -11.55
C SER A 27 2.39 1.48 -11.43
N ILE A 28 1.42 2.01 -12.16
CA ILE A 28 0.04 1.50 -12.18
C ILE A 28 -0.02 0.11 -12.79
N ALA A 29 0.64 -0.10 -13.94
CA ALA A 29 0.69 -1.41 -14.59
C ALA A 29 1.29 -2.47 -13.67
N SER A 30 2.45 -2.19 -13.04
CA SER A 30 3.07 -3.12 -12.09
C SER A 30 2.18 -3.40 -10.87
N LYS A 31 1.49 -2.39 -10.34
CA LYS A 31 0.62 -2.57 -9.16
C LYS A 31 -0.70 -3.29 -9.49
N ALA A 32 -1.23 -3.12 -10.70
CA ALA A 32 -2.36 -3.91 -11.19
C ALA A 32 -1.97 -5.38 -11.45
N ALA A 33 -0.78 -5.61 -12.03
CA ALA A 33 -0.22 -6.94 -12.20
C ALA A 33 -0.01 -7.64 -10.86
N LEU A 34 0.56 -6.95 -9.86
CA LEU A 34 0.76 -7.50 -8.52
C LEU A 34 -0.55 -7.93 -7.85
N LEU A 35 -1.63 -7.15 -8.03
CA LEU A 35 -2.96 -7.50 -7.51
C LEU A 35 -3.48 -8.81 -8.13
N ASN A 36 -3.37 -8.97 -9.44
CA ASN A 36 -3.78 -10.23 -10.11
C ASN A 36 -2.86 -11.39 -9.75
N PHE A 37 -1.55 -11.16 -9.68
CA PHE A 37 -0.56 -12.14 -9.26
C PHE A 37 -0.86 -12.68 -7.85
N THR A 38 -1.18 -11.80 -6.91
CA THR A 38 -1.61 -12.19 -5.55
C THR A 38 -2.77 -13.18 -5.60
N LYS A 39 -3.80 -12.89 -6.40
CA LYS A 39 -4.98 -13.75 -6.53
C LYS A 39 -4.66 -15.11 -7.14
N SER A 40 -3.79 -15.14 -8.15
CA SER A 40 -3.34 -16.39 -8.77
C SER A 40 -2.60 -17.27 -7.77
N LEU A 41 -1.62 -16.71 -7.05
CA LEU A 41 -0.85 -17.46 -6.05
C LEU A 41 -1.71 -17.96 -4.88
N ALA A 42 -2.68 -17.15 -4.44
CA ALA A 42 -3.61 -17.57 -3.40
C ALA A 42 -4.36 -18.85 -3.80
N GLY A 43 -4.85 -18.93 -5.05
CA GLY A 43 -5.52 -20.11 -5.56
C GLY A 43 -4.59 -21.32 -5.72
N GLU A 44 -3.34 -21.08 -6.11
CA GLU A 44 -2.34 -22.13 -6.32
C GLU A 44 -1.93 -22.83 -5.01
N PHE A 45 -1.71 -22.06 -3.94
CA PHE A 45 -1.10 -22.58 -2.69
C PHE A 45 -2.06 -22.75 -1.51
N VAL A 46 -3.36 -22.48 -1.67
CA VAL A 46 -4.33 -22.61 -0.57
C VAL A 46 -4.36 -24.02 0.05
N ARG A 47 -4.19 -25.08 -0.77
CA ARG A 47 -4.15 -26.48 -0.30
C ARG A 47 -2.87 -26.84 0.47
N ASP A 48 -1.87 -25.97 0.42
CA ASP A 48 -0.65 -26.07 1.22
C ASP A 48 -0.71 -25.26 2.52
N GLY A 49 -1.88 -24.73 2.89
CA GLY A 49 -2.04 -23.91 4.10
C GLY A 49 -1.36 -22.54 3.99
N ILE A 50 -1.12 -22.06 2.77
CA ILE A 50 -0.49 -20.77 2.50
C ILE A 50 -1.56 -19.78 2.06
N LEU A 51 -1.72 -18.71 2.84
CA LEU A 51 -2.59 -17.60 2.48
C LEU A 51 -1.77 -16.48 1.85
N VAL A 52 -2.24 -15.94 0.73
CA VAL A 52 -1.59 -14.87 0.00
C VAL A 52 -2.55 -13.69 -0.11
N ASN A 53 -2.17 -12.56 0.49
CA ASN A 53 -2.96 -11.35 0.54
C ASN A 53 -2.16 -10.14 0.06
N ILE A 54 -2.88 -9.05 -0.27
CA ILE A 54 -2.27 -7.78 -0.66
C ILE A 54 -2.94 -6.64 0.10
N VAL A 55 -2.13 -5.78 0.71
CA VAL A 55 -2.61 -4.56 1.38
C VAL A 55 -2.27 -3.37 0.49
N ASN A 56 -3.26 -2.53 0.20
CA ASN A 56 -3.16 -1.43 -0.75
C ASN A 56 -3.16 -0.06 -0.04
N PRO A 57 -2.01 0.41 0.47
CA PRO A 57 -1.95 1.71 1.11
C PRO A 57 -2.12 2.85 0.07
N ARG A 58 -2.53 4.02 0.58
CA ARG A 58 -2.44 5.27 -0.16
C ARG A 58 -1.14 5.99 0.22
N ARG A 59 -1.23 7.07 0.99
CA ARG A 59 -0.07 7.79 1.51
C ARG A 59 0.08 7.45 3.00
N ILE A 60 1.21 6.86 3.36
CA ILE A 60 1.57 6.49 4.74
C ILE A 60 2.72 7.36 5.20
N ASN A 61 2.58 7.98 6.37
CA ASN A 61 3.49 8.93 6.99
C ASN A 61 4.85 8.32 7.37
N THR A 62 5.68 8.06 6.37
CA THR A 62 7.02 7.48 6.51
C THR A 62 8.07 8.39 5.89
N HIS A 63 7.87 8.73 4.61
CA HIS A 63 8.77 9.58 3.83
C HIS A 63 8.08 10.89 3.40
N TRP A 64 6.81 11.07 3.78
CA TRP A 64 6.04 12.24 3.35
C TRP A 64 6.47 13.54 4.02
N PRO A 65 6.90 13.59 5.30
CA PRO A 65 7.39 14.83 5.90
C PRO A 65 8.56 15.43 5.11
N GLU A 66 9.58 14.61 4.80
CA GLU A 66 10.73 15.06 4.00
C GLU A 66 10.32 15.46 2.57
N ARG A 67 9.37 14.75 1.96
CA ARG A 67 8.85 15.09 0.63
C ARG A 67 8.05 16.39 0.63
N VAL A 68 7.23 16.63 1.65
CA VAL A 68 6.47 17.87 1.83
C VAL A 68 7.44 19.04 1.98
N ALA A 69 8.42 18.93 2.87
CA ALA A 69 9.46 19.94 3.06
C ALA A 69 10.23 20.23 1.76
N LYS A 70 10.59 19.19 1.00
CA LYS A 70 11.26 19.34 -0.31
C LYS A 70 10.36 20.05 -1.33
N MET A 71 9.12 19.61 -1.48
CA MET A 71 8.15 20.20 -2.40
C MET A 71 7.83 21.65 -2.06
N ALA A 72 7.73 21.98 -0.77
CA ALA A 72 7.53 23.34 -0.28
C ALA A 72 8.66 24.27 -0.75
N ARG A 73 9.92 23.86 -0.51
CA ARG A 73 11.11 24.58 -0.99
C ARG A 73 11.15 24.74 -2.51
N GLU A 74 10.86 23.68 -3.26
CA GLU A 74 10.92 23.70 -4.74
C GLU A 74 9.80 24.53 -5.37
N SER A 75 8.66 24.70 -4.69
CA SER A 75 7.49 25.41 -5.21
C SER A 75 7.25 26.78 -4.60
N GLY A 76 8.06 27.21 -3.62
CA GLY A 76 7.89 28.49 -2.93
C GLY A 76 6.63 28.59 -2.07
N ARG A 77 6.07 27.44 -1.68
CA ARG A 77 4.84 27.30 -0.88
C ARG A 77 5.17 26.89 0.55
N THR A 78 4.23 27.05 1.48
CA THR A 78 4.41 26.53 2.84
C THR A 78 4.24 25.01 2.88
N GLU A 79 4.79 24.37 3.91
CA GLU A 79 4.61 22.92 4.10
C GLU A 79 3.13 22.57 4.33
N GLU A 80 2.36 23.44 4.97
CA GLU A 80 0.93 23.28 5.20
C GLU A 80 0.14 23.30 3.88
N GLU A 81 0.46 24.22 2.97
CA GLU A 81 -0.18 24.30 1.64
C GLU A 81 0.08 23.03 0.83
N VAL A 82 1.33 22.54 0.85
CA VAL A 82 1.72 21.30 0.18
C VAL A 82 1.05 20.09 0.84
N TYR A 83 1.01 20.04 2.17
CA TYR A 83 0.35 18.97 2.92
C TYR A 83 -1.14 18.90 2.56
N ALA A 84 -1.83 20.04 2.57
CA ALA A 84 -3.24 20.14 2.19
C ALA A 84 -3.48 19.70 0.74
N GLU A 85 -2.59 20.03 -0.19
CA GLU A 85 -2.67 19.56 -1.58
C GLU A 85 -2.57 18.04 -1.68
N ILE A 86 -1.60 17.42 -1.00
CA ILE A 86 -1.39 15.97 -1.07
C ILE A 86 -2.44 15.17 -0.29
N THR A 87 -3.16 15.77 0.65
CA THR A 87 -4.26 15.10 1.37
C THR A 87 -5.64 15.44 0.82
N LYS A 88 -5.76 16.40 -0.11
CA LYS A 88 -7.03 16.84 -0.72
C LYS A 88 -7.90 15.71 -1.27
N ASP A 89 -7.28 14.66 -1.79
CA ASP A 89 -7.95 13.50 -2.38
C ASP A 89 -8.14 12.32 -1.42
N ILE A 90 -7.88 12.54 -0.12
CA ILE A 90 -8.04 11.58 0.98
C ILE A 90 -9.20 12.05 1.86
N ALA A 91 -10.29 11.27 1.91
CA ALA A 91 -11.52 11.66 2.62
C ALA A 91 -11.34 11.94 4.12
N ILE A 92 -10.42 11.24 4.80
CA ILE A 92 -10.11 11.47 6.22
C ILE A 92 -9.19 12.69 6.45
N GLY A 93 -8.71 13.34 5.37
CA GLY A 93 -7.94 14.59 5.45
C GLY A 93 -6.49 14.45 5.92
N ARG A 94 -6.01 13.25 6.21
CA ARG A 94 -4.64 12.99 6.70
C ARG A 94 -3.96 11.83 5.99
N LEU A 95 -2.65 11.73 6.15
CA LEU A 95 -1.89 10.53 5.82
C LEU A 95 -2.24 9.41 6.82
N GLY A 96 -2.12 8.16 6.39
CA GLY A 96 -2.17 7.02 7.31
C GLY A 96 -0.86 6.90 8.08
N GLU A 97 -0.89 6.40 9.30
CA GLU A 97 0.31 6.13 10.09
C GLU A 97 0.89 4.74 9.79
N ALA A 98 2.18 4.55 10.08
CA ALA A 98 2.86 3.29 9.82
C ALA A 98 2.24 2.15 10.63
N GLU A 99 1.83 2.43 11.86
CA GLU A 99 1.20 1.51 12.80
C GLU A 99 -0.18 1.06 12.31
N GLU A 100 -0.95 1.94 11.68
CA GLU A 100 -2.26 1.60 11.10
C GLU A 100 -2.09 0.60 9.94
N PHE A 101 -1.09 0.82 9.09
CA PHE A 101 -0.74 -0.12 8.02
C PHE A 101 -0.20 -1.44 8.58
N ALA A 102 0.70 -1.37 9.57
CA ALA A 102 1.30 -2.53 10.21
C ALA A 102 0.25 -3.40 10.90
N ALA A 103 -0.77 -2.80 11.53
CA ALA A 103 -1.86 -3.54 12.16
C ALA A 103 -2.64 -4.41 11.15
N ALA A 104 -2.93 -3.86 9.96
CA ALA A 104 -3.56 -4.64 8.88
C ALA A 104 -2.67 -5.78 8.39
N VAL A 105 -1.37 -5.53 8.20
CA VAL A 105 -0.40 -6.56 7.81
C VAL A 105 -0.28 -7.65 8.88
N ALA A 106 -0.19 -7.27 10.15
CA ALA A 106 -0.10 -8.18 11.28
C ALA A 106 -1.34 -9.08 11.40
N PHE A 107 -2.54 -8.53 11.15
CA PHE A 107 -3.76 -9.33 11.08
C PHE A 107 -3.67 -10.41 10.00
N PHE A 108 -3.32 -10.04 8.76
CA PHE A 108 -3.17 -10.99 7.65
C PHE A 108 -2.01 -11.99 7.83
N ALA A 109 -1.03 -11.66 8.67
CA ALA A 109 0.06 -12.55 9.05
C ALA A 109 -0.29 -13.48 10.23
N SER A 110 -1.44 -13.30 10.87
CA SER A 110 -1.86 -14.07 12.04
C SER A 110 -2.65 -15.33 11.69
N GLU A 111 -2.90 -16.16 12.70
CA GLU A 111 -3.83 -17.30 12.62
C GLU A 111 -5.30 -16.89 12.51
N ARG A 112 -5.64 -15.63 12.78
CA ARG A 112 -7.03 -15.14 12.78
C ARG A 112 -7.54 -14.76 11.38
N ALA A 113 -6.64 -14.61 10.41
CA ALA A 113 -6.97 -14.32 9.02
C ALA A 113 -7.30 -15.60 8.25
#